data_AF-A0AAV5JX00-F1
#
_entry.id   AF-A0AAV5JX00-F1
#
_cell.length_a   1.000
_cell.length_b   1.000
_cell.length_c   1.000
_cell.angle_alpha   90.00
_cell.angle_beta   90.00
_cell.angle_gamma   90.00
#
_symmetry.space_group_name_H-M   'P 1'
#
loop_
_entity.id
_entity.type
_entity.pdbx_description
1 polymer ?
#
loop_
_entity_poly.entity_id
_entity_poly.type
_entity_poly.pdbx_seq_one_letter_code
_entity_poly.pdbx_strand_id
1 'polypeptide(L)'
;MDENLKVDVHQGDDEEYVLLDLDAVSEQVDIPPNAPYVLSGLDTLNPLLIIDDKIKLIGEYEETIGTCLIFSEDGKLCFHFSYLF
;
A
#
# COMPACT_ATOMS: atom_id res chain seq x y z
N MET A 1 4.90 15.91 32.06
CA MET A 1 3.84 16.17 31.06
C MET A 1 4.13 15.17 29.97
N ASP A 2 3.66 13.95 30.17
CA ASP A 2 3.93 12.83 29.29
C ASP A 2 2.62 12.58 28.57
N GLU A 3 2.45 13.26 27.44
CA GLU A 3 1.32 13.02 26.56
C GLU A 3 1.54 11.66 25.90
N ASN A 4 0.97 10.66 26.54
CA ASN A 4 0.86 9.29 26.07
C ASN A 4 0.10 9.34 24.73
N LEU A 5 0.83 9.18 23.62
CA LEU A 5 0.28 9.10 22.28
C LEU A 5 -0.61 7.85 22.21
N LYS A 6 -1.90 8.02 22.51
CA LYS A 6 -2.90 6.99 22.25
C LYS A 6 -3.04 6.88 20.74
N VAL A 7 -2.24 6.00 20.15
CA VAL A 7 -2.49 5.49 18.82
C VAL A 7 -3.78 4.70 18.94
N ASP A 8 -4.87 5.30 18.48
CA ASP A 8 -6.15 4.62 18.31
C ASP A 8 -5.94 3.61 17.18
N VAL A 9 -5.35 2.46 17.52
CA VAL A 9 -5.28 1.31 16.64
C VAL A 9 -6.73 0.87 16.48
N HIS A 10 -7.33 1.15 15.32
CA HIS A 10 -8.65 0.66 14.96
C HIS A 10 -8.66 -0.86 15.15
N GLN A 11 -9.20 -1.27 16.31
CA GLN A 11 -9.33 -2.65 16.73
C GLN A 11 -10.71 -3.09 16.25
N GLY A 12 -10.86 -3.38 14.95
CA GLY A 12 -12.19 -3.64 14.41
C GLY A 12 -12.30 -3.92 12.91
N ASP A 13 -11.36 -4.62 12.32
CA ASP A 13 -11.53 -5.59 11.22
C ASP A 13 -10.11 -6.08 10.87
N ASP A 14 -9.94 -7.36 10.55
CA ASP A 14 -8.64 -7.91 10.11
C ASP A 14 -8.34 -7.40 8.68
N GLU A 15 -8.16 -6.10 8.51
CA GLU A 15 -7.84 -5.45 7.25
C GLU A 15 -6.35 -5.64 6.96
N GLU A 16 -6.04 -6.48 5.98
CA GLU A 16 -4.69 -6.63 5.45
C GLU A 16 -4.41 -5.55 4.41
N TYR A 17 -3.34 -4.81 4.65
CA TYR A 17 -2.88 -3.77 3.74
C TYR A 17 -1.66 -4.29 2.98
N VAL A 18 -1.50 -3.86 1.73
CA VAL A 18 -0.28 -4.12 0.94
C VAL A 18 0.25 -2.79 0.43
N LEU A 19 1.56 -2.59 0.56
CA LEU A 19 2.22 -1.44 -0.04
C LEU A 19 2.53 -1.76 -1.50
N LEU A 20 2.03 -0.93 -2.40
CA LEU A 20 2.31 -1.04 -3.82
C LEU A 20 3.28 0.07 -4.22
N ASP A 21 4.49 -0.33 -4.61
CA ASP A 21 5.47 0.58 -5.18
C ASP A 21 5.26 0.69 -6.71
N LEU A 22 5.09 1.92 -7.19
CA LEU A 22 4.91 2.26 -8.60
C LEU A 22 6.04 3.17 -9.13
N ASP A 23 7.08 3.43 -8.33
CA ASP A 23 8.15 4.36 -8.69
C ASP A 23 8.84 3.94 -10.01
N ALA A 24 9.14 2.65 -10.16
CA ALA A 24 9.79 2.08 -11.35
C ALA A 24 8.99 2.23 -12.66
N VAL A 25 7.67 2.43 -12.58
CA VAL A 25 6.79 2.58 -13.75
C VAL A 25 6.27 4.00 -13.93
N SER A 26 6.54 4.89 -12.99
CA SER A 26 6.05 6.28 -12.98
C SER A 26 6.48 7.11 -14.20
N GLU A 27 7.66 6.83 -14.76
CA GLU A 27 8.15 7.50 -15.99
C GLU A 27 7.45 7.01 -17.26
N GLN A 28 6.85 5.81 -17.22
CA GLN A 28 6.25 5.13 -18.38
C GLN A 28 4.73 5.20 -18.36
N VAL A 29 4.14 5.46 -17.18
CA VAL A 29 2.71 5.39 -16.93
C VAL A 29 2.25 6.66 -16.23
N ASP A 30 1.40 7.42 -16.89
CA ASP A 30 0.65 8.53 -16.29
C ASP A 30 -0.70 8.00 -15.79
N ILE A 31 -0.92 8.07 -14.47
CA ILE A 31 -2.14 7.60 -13.82
C ILE A 31 -3.02 8.82 -13.51
N PRO A 32 -4.14 9.01 -14.22
CA PRO A 32 -4.98 10.16 -13.95
C PRO A 32 -5.64 10.06 -12.57
N PRO A 33 -5.94 11.19 -11.93
CA PRO A 33 -6.64 11.19 -10.64
C PRO A 33 -8.02 10.53 -10.78
N ASN A 34 -8.38 9.71 -9.80
CA ASN A 34 -9.61 8.90 -9.77
C ASN A 34 -9.75 7.89 -10.92
N ALA A 35 -8.64 7.46 -11.54
CA ALA A 35 -8.66 6.38 -12.51
C ALA A 35 -9.25 5.10 -11.87
N PRO A 36 -10.23 4.44 -12.51
CA PRO A 36 -10.73 3.16 -12.04
C PRO A 36 -9.61 2.12 -12.14
N TYR A 37 -9.53 1.21 -11.16
CA TYR A 37 -8.55 0.14 -11.19
C TYR A 37 -9.15 -1.19 -10.70
N VAL A 38 -8.54 -2.29 -11.14
CA VAL A 38 -8.83 -3.65 -10.70
C VAL A 38 -7.52 -4.29 -10.27
N LEU A 39 -7.45 -4.65 -8.98
CA LEU A 39 -6.35 -5.44 -8.42
C LEU A 39 -6.82 -6.88 -8.21
N SER A 40 -6.08 -7.85 -8.73
CA SER A 40 -6.44 -9.27 -8.72
C SER A 40 -5.23 -10.17 -8.53
N GLY A 41 -5.46 -11.41 -8.13
CA GLY A 41 -4.38 -12.39 -7.97
C GLY A 41 -3.42 -12.09 -6.81
N LEU A 42 -3.89 -11.44 -5.75
CA LEU A 42 -3.11 -11.21 -4.52
C LEU A 42 -2.75 -12.52 -3.79
N ASP A 43 -3.44 -13.61 -4.12
CA ASP A 43 -3.16 -14.98 -3.67
C ASP A 43 -2.13 -15.71 -4.55
N THR A 44 -1.55 -15.04 -5.55
CA THR A 44 -0.60 -15.62 -6.50
C THR A 44 0.78 -14.96 -6.35
N LEU A 45 1.83 -15.57 -6.92
CA LEU A 45 3.17 -14.97 -6.91
C LEU A 45 3.27 -13.67 -7.73
N ASN A 46 2.34 -13.44 -8.67
CA ASN A 46 2.40 -12.33 -9.61
C ASN A 46 1.03 -11.64 -9.66
N PRO A 47 0.73 -10.72 -8.74
CA PRO A 47 -0.53 -10.01 -8.71
C PRO A 47 -0.68 -9.13 -9.95
N LEU A 48 -1.92 -8.89 -10.35
CA LEU A 48 -2.24 -8.15 -11.55
C LEU A 48 -3.04 -6.89 -11.21
N LEU A 49 -2.49 -5.75 -11.62
CA LEU A 49 -3.14 -4.45 -11.53
C LEU A 49 -3.49 -3.94 -12.92
N ILE A 50 -4.76 -3.65 -13.15
CA ILE A 50 -5.27 -3.01 -14.36
C ILE A 50 -5.80 -1.63 -14.00
N ILE A 51 -5.29 -0.58 -14.65
CA ILE A 51 -5.73 0.81 -14.43
C ILE A 51 -6.36 1.33 -15.72
N ASP A 52 -7.57 1.90 -15.61
CA ASP A 52 -8.36 2.50 -16.69
C ASP A 52 -8.55 1.59 -17.92
N ASP A 53 -8.54 0.26 -17.70
CA ASP A 53 -8.59 -0.81 -18.74
C ASP A 53 -7.50 -0.69 -19.84
N LYS A 54 -6.48 0.13 -19.62
CA LYS A 54 -5.44 0.47 -20.61
C LYS A 54 -4.07 0.02 -20.16
N ILE A 55 -3.77 0.20 -18.88
CA ILE A 55 -2.47 -0.11 -18.31
C ILE A 55 -2.59 -1.42 -17.55
N LYS A 56 -1.71 -2.36 -17.87
CA LYS A 56 -1.63 -3.67 -17.22
C LYS A 56 -0.25 -3.83 -16.59
N LEU A 57 -0.19 -3.89 -15.27
CA LEU A 57 1.00 -4.09 -14.47
C LEU A 57 0.98 -5.48 -13.85
N ILE A 58 2.12 -6.15 -13.88
CA ILE A 58 2.35 -7.45 -13.24
C ILE A 58 3.28 -7.15 -12.06
N GLY A 59 2.78 -7.36 -10.85
CA GLY A 59 3.54 -7.14 -9.62
C GLY A 59 4.38 -8.36 -9.24
N GLU A 60 5.30 -8.11 -8.32
CA GLU A 60 6.09 -9.12 -7.61
C GLU A 60 6.07 -8.74 -6.12
N TYR A 61 6.04 -9.74 -5.24
CA TYR A 61 6.15 -9.50 -3.80
C TYR A 61 7.61 -9.38 -3.41
N GLU A 62 7.96 -8.28 -2.75
CA GLU A 62 9.30 -8.07 -2.18
C GLU A 62 9.22 -8.13 -0.64
N GLU A 63 10.04 -8.98 -0.03
CA GLU A 63 10.18 -9.01 1.43
C GLU A 63 11.06 -7.83 1.89
N THR A 64 10.42 -6.81 2.47
CA THR A 64 11.13 -5.65 3.02
C THR A 64 11.54 -5.87 4.48
N ILE A 65 12.75 -5.44 4.86
CA ILE A 65 13.20 -5.46 6.26
C ILE A 65 12.90 -4.12 6.91
N GLY A 66 12.30 -4.15 8.10
CA GLY A 66 12.14 -2.97 8.96
C GLY A 66 10.69 -2.62 9.22
N THR A 67 10.41 -1.33 9.40
CA THR A 67 9.07 -0.84 9.72
C THR A 67 8.69 0.31 8.79
N CYS A 68 7.60 0.15 8.05
CA CYS A 68 7.01 1.19 7.20
C CYS A 68 5.87 1.89 7.96
N LEU A 69 6.03 3.21 8.14
CA LEU A 69 5.03 4.09 8.75
C LEU A 69 4.42 4.96 7.65
N ILE A 70 3.12 4.84 7.43
CA ILE A 70 2.39 5.60 6.41
C ILE A 70 1.49 6.60 7.11
N PHE A 71 1.62 7.88 6.78
CA PHE A 71 0.82 8.97 7.34
C PHE A 71 -0.07 9.58 6.26
N SER A 72 -1.30 9.98 6.62
CA SER A 72 -2.16 10.79 5.76
C SER A 72 -1.61 12.21 5.63
N GLU A 73 -2.11 12.96 4.65
CA GLU A 73 -1.80 14.40 4.51
C GLU A 73 -2.17 15.20 5.78
N ASP A 74 -3.16 14.76 6.55
CA ASP A 74 -3.54 15.38 7.83
C ASP A 74 -2.60 15.00 9.00
N GLY A 75 -1.53 14.24 8.73
CA GLY A 75 -0.53 13.84 9.72
C GLY A 75 -0.97 12.70 10.64
N LYS A 76 -2.05 11.99 10.29
CA LYS A 76 -2.50 10.82 11.06
C LYS A 76 -1.75 9.58 10.58
N LEU A 77 -1.25 8.78 11.50
CA LEU A 77 -0.67 7.47 11.15
C LEU A 77 -1.79 6.58 10.59
N CYS A 78 -1.72 6.26 9.30
CA CYS A 78 -2.65 5.36 8.63
C CYS A 78 -2.27 3.91 8.88
N PHE A 79 -1.00 3.56 8.64
CA PHE A 79 -0.54 2.17 8.70
C PHE A 79 0.84 2.03 9.33
N HIS A 80 1.03 0.87 9.95
CA HIS A 80 2.27 0.46 10.57
C HIS A 80 2.54 -0.99 10.18
N PHE A 81 3.51 -1.21 9.30
CA PHE A 81 4.00 -2.55 8.94
C PHE A 81 5.31 -2.81 9.64
N SER A 82 5.42 -3.89 10.41
CA SER A 82 6.71 -4.34 10.96
C SER A 82 6.99 -5.76 10.52
N TYR A 83 8.13 -5.95 9.86
CA TYR A 83 8.71 -7.27 9.63
C TYR A 83 9.93 -7.43 10.54
N LEU A 84 9.82 -8.34 11.51
CA LEU A 84 10.96 -8.84 12.31
C LEU A 84 11.48 -10.11 11.66
N PHE A 85 12.81 -10.22 11.54
CA PHE A 85 13.52 -11.42 11.09
C PHE A 85 13.29 -12.62 12.02
#